data_AF-M0DX58-F1
#
_entry.id   AF-M0DX58-F1
#
_cell.length_a   1.000
_cell.length_b   1.000
_cell.length_c   1.000
_cell.angle_alpha   90.00
_cell.angle_beta   90.00
_cell.angle_gamma   90.00
#
_symmetry.space_group_name_H-M   'P 1'
#
loop_
_entity.id
_entity.type
_entity.pdbx_description
1 polymer ?
#
loop_
_entity_poly.entity_id
_entity_poly.type
_entity_poly.pdbx_seq_one_letter_code
_entity_poly.pdbx_strand_id
1 'polypeptide(L)'
;MELTEDTIYRHDEFGEVLVCGVHHVFETYDTDAADGRLRTRVVRFAVAWDDYGPIPTRVRTAPVDEFRASVGDAVRTWVGIAWTDDDT
;
A
#
# COMPACT_ATOMS: atom_id res chain seq x y z
N MET A 1 -3.25 -13.79 -5.43
CA MET A 1 -1.99 -13.05 -5.66
C MET A 1 -1.54 -12.43 -4.35
N GLU A 2 -0.26 -12.49 -4.02
CA GLU A 2 0.29 -11.76 -2.87
C GLU A 2 0.68 -10.34 -3.29
N LEU A 3 0.28 -9.33 -2.51
CA LEU A 3 0.65 -7.95 -2.78
C LEU A 3 2.01 -7.72 -2.14
N THR A 4 2.95 -7.27 -2.95
CA THR A 4 4.32 -6.96 -2.52
C THR A 4 4.39 -5.46 -2.30
N GLU A 5 5.03 -5.07 -1.20
CA GLU A 5 5.32 -3.68 -0.90
C GLU A 5 6.29 -3.13 -1.95
N ASP A 6 6.26 -1.81 -2.15
CA ASP A 6 7.07 -1.12 -3.16
C ASP A 6 6.96 -1.75 -4.56
N THR A 7 5.77 -2.22 -4.92
CA THR A 7 5.52 -2.84 -6.22
C THR A 7 4.42 -2.11 -6.95
N ILE A 8 4.67 -1.91 -8.25
CA ILE A 8 3.74 -1.28 -9.18
C ILE A 8 2.85 -2.35 -9.79
N TYR A 9 1.54 -2.17 -9.63
CA TYR A 9 0.49 -3.00 -10.18
C TYR A 9 -0.34 -2.21 -11.17
N ARG A 10 -0.97 -2.90 -12.13
CA ARG A 10 -1.93 -2.28 -13.03
C ARG A 10 -3.34 -2.41 -12.46
N HIS A 11 -3.90 -1.30 -12.01
CA HIS A 11 -5.28 -1.16 -11.54
C HIS A 11 -6.22 -0.83 -12.71
N ASP A 12 -7.40 -1.41 -12.69
CA ASP A 12 -8.40 -1.26 -13.75
C ASP A 12 -8.87 0.21 -13.89
N GLU A 13 -9.25 0.84 -12.77
CA GLU A 13 -9.71 2.24 -12.74
C GLU A 13 -8.59 3.30 -12.83
N PHE A 14 -7.44 3.09 -12.17
CA PHE A 14 -6.41 4.12 -11.99
C PHE A 14 -5.18 3.97 -12.88
N GLY A 15 -5.06 2.87 -13.62
CA GLY A 15 -3.83 2.56 -14.35
C GLY A 15 -2.74 2.04 -13.41
N GLU A 16 -1.51 2.55 -13.51
CA GLU A 16 -0.41 2.07 -12.67
C GLU A 16 -0.53 2.59 -11.23
N VAL A 17 -0.61 1.67 -10.26
CA VAL A 17 -0.70 1.95 -8.81
C VAL A 17 0.44 1.29 -8.00
N LEU A 18 0.95 1.96 -6.96
CA LEU A 18 2.18 1.62 -6.25
C LEU A 18 1.72 1.25 -4.88
N VAL A 19 1.92 0.01 -4.54
CA VAL A 19 1.61 -0.48 -3.21
C VAL A 19 2.68 0.03 -2.27
N CYS A 20 2.30 0.93 -1.37
CA CYS A 20 3.16 1.42 -0.30
C CYS A 20 3.22 0.46 0.89
N GLY A 21 2.22 -0.42 1.05
CA GLY A 21 2.15 -1.35 2.17
C GLY A 21 0.74 -1.84 2.49
N VAL A 22 0.66 -2.90 3.30
CA VAL A 22 -0.61 -3.44 3.81
C VAL A 22 -0.74 -3.13 5.30
N HIS A 23 -1.78 -2.40 5.65
CA HIS A 23 -2.10 -2.02 7.02
C HIS A 23 -3.20 -2.90 7.61
N HIS A 24 -3.01 -3.29 8.87
CA HIS A 24 -4.02 -3.98 9.66
C HIS A 24 -4.93 -2.97 10.36
N VAL A 25 -6.22 -3.03 10.07
CA VAL A 25 -7.24 -2.21 10.73
C VAL A 25 -7.87 -3.06 11.81
N PHE A 26 -7.60 -2.70 13.07
CA PHE A 26 -8.17 -3.34 14.23
C PHE A 26 -9.48 -2.66 14.64
N GLU A 27 -10.48 -3.43 15.03
CA GLU A 27 -11.74 -2.94 15.59
C GLU A 27 -11.56 -2.45 17.02
N THR A 28 -10.78 -3.22 17.78
CA THR A 28 -10.30 -2.91 19.12
C THR A 28 -8.82 -3.24 19.16
N TYR A 29 -8.02 -2.32 19.67
CA TYR A 29 -6.58 -2.48 19.80
C TYR A 29 -6.21 -2.29 21.27
N ASP A 30 -5.72 -3.34 21.90
CA ASP A 30 -5.14 -3.30 23.23
C ASP A 30 -3.64 -3.01 23.09
N THR A 31 -3.24 -1.81 23.53
CA THR A 31 -1.84 -1.37 23.38
C THR A 31 -0.91 -2.09 24.35
N ASP A 32 -1.42 -2.58 25.48
CA ASP A 32 -0.62 -3.23 26.53
C ASP A 32 -0.28 -4.68 26.15
N ALA A 33 -1.25 -5.39 25.59
CA ALA A 33 -1.06 -6.75 25.07
C ALA A 33 -0.47 -6.79 23.64
N ALA A 34 -0.35 -5.64 22.99
CA ALA A 34 -0.09 -5.52 21.54
C ALA A 34 -1.01 -6.42 20.70
N ASP A 35 -2.22 -6.66 21.19
CA ASP A 35 -3.20 -7.58 20.61
C ASP A 35 -4.53 -6.85 20.36
N GLY A 36 -5.25 -7.27 19.35
CA GLY A 36 -6.47 -6.59 18.96
C GLY A 36 -7.33 -7.43 18.05
N ARG A 37 -8.63 -7.15 18.04
CA ARG A 37 -9.54 -7.80 17.12
C ARG A 37 -9.33 -7.21 15.73
N LEU A 38 -8.62 -7.94 14.87
CA LEU A 38 -8.45 -7.56 13.47
C LEU A 38 -9.82 -7.45 12.81
N ARG A 39 -10.16 -6.26 12.32
CA ARG A 39 -11.41 -6.00 11.60
C ARG A 39 -11.25 -6.30 10.12
N THR A 40 -10.20 -5.72 9.53
CA THR A 40 -9.90 -5.85 8.11
C THR A 40 -8.44 -5.52 7.82
N ARG A 41 -7.98 -5.87 6.62
CA ARG A 41 -6.68 -5.46 6.10
C ARG A 41 -6.91 -4.54 4.92
N VAL A 42 -6.23 -3.41 4.92
CA VAL A 42 -6.30 -2.42 3.83
C VAL A 42 -4.94 -2.26 3.21
N VAL A 43 -4.89 -2.14 1.89
CA VAL A 43 -3.67 -1.78 1.17
C VAL A 43 -3.63 -0.28 0.95
N ARG A 44 -2.46 0.31 1.19
CA ARG A 44 -2.16 1.70 0.93
C ARG A 44 -1.48 1.79 -0.43
N PHE A 45 -2.07 2.52 -1.38
CA PHE A 45 -1.53 2.65 -2.72
C PHE A 45 -1.56 4.09 -3.26
N ALA A 46 -0.60 4.43 -4.11
CA ALA A 46 -0.55 5.71 -4.81
C ALA A 46 -1.08 5.58 -6.25
N VAL A 47 -1.80 6.59 -6.75
CA VAL A 47 -2.38 6.62 -8.13
C VAL A 47 -1.71 7.62 -9.06
N ALA A 48 -0.80 8.44 -8.52
CA ALA A 48 -0.03 9.43 -9.26
C ALA A 48 1.32 9.55 -8.55
N TRP A 49 2.24 8.64 -8.86
CA TRP A 49 3.66 8.95 -8.71
C TRP A 49 4.09 9.54 -10.03
N ASP A 50 4.63 10.74 -10.00
CA ASP A 50 5.45 11.17 -11.12
C ASP A 50 6.77 10.40 -10.97
N ASP A 51 7.26 9.75 -12.03
CA ASP A 51 8.55 9.04 -12.08
C ASP A 51 9.74 9.96 -11.73
N TYR A 52 9.45 11.24 -11.40
CA TYR A 52 10.37 12.35 -11.20
C TYR A 52 10.45 12.93 -9.77
N GLY A 53 9.71 12.45 -8.75
CA GLY A 53 9.83 13.09 -7.42
C GLY A 53 9.11 12.50 -6.20
N PRO A 54 9.53 12.89 -4.98
CA PRO A 54 9.60 12.01 -3.80
C PRO A 54 8.33 11.79 -2.98
N ILE A 55 7.15 12.24 -3.44
CA ILE A 55 5.93 12.08 -2.63
C ILE A 55 4.77 11.62 -3.51
N PRO A 56 4.23 10.41 -3.28
CA PRO A 56 2.91 10.08 -3.78
C PRO A 56 1.91 11.05 -3.14
N THR A 57 1.54 12.10 -3.87
CA THR A 57 0.68 13.19 -3.37
C THR A 57 -0.73 12.72 -3.09
N ARG A 58 -1.13 11.56 -3.64
CA ARG A 58 -2.47 11.01 -3.50
C ARG A 58 -2.42 9.54 -3.13
N VAL A 59 -2.24 9.30 -1.85
CA VAL A 59 -2.33 7.96 -1.27
C VAL A 59 -3.77 7.61 -0.94
N ARG A 60 -4.20 6.45 -1.40
CA ARG A 60 -5.53 5.87 -1.16
C ARG A 60 -5.38 4.58 -0.37
N THR A 61 -6.47 4.20 0.27
CA THR A 61 -6.59 2.93 0.98
C THR A 61 -7.79 2.16 0.44
N ALA A 62 -7.61 0.88 0.15
CA ALA A 62 -8.70 -0.03 -0.22
C ALA A 62 -8.57 -1.34 0.57
N PRO A 63 -9.66 -2.09 0.78
CA PRO A 63 -9.58 -3.45 1.31
C PRO A 63 -8.64 -4.30 0.46
N VAL A 64 -7.78 -5.12 1.08
CA VAL A 64 -6.82 -5.95 0.34
C VAL A 64 -7.52 -6.87 -0.67
N ASP A 65 -8.68 -7.42 -0.29
CA ASP A 65 -9.45 -8.32 -1.15
C ASP A 65 -10.02 -7.60 -2.38
N GLU A 66 -10.59 -6.41 -2.17
CA GLU A 66 -11.13 -5.56 -3.24
C GLU A 66 -10.01 -5.10 -4.18
N PHE A 67 -8.89 -4.62 -3.61
CA PHE A 67 -7.75 -4.19 -4.41
C PHE A 67 -7.18 -5.33 -5.25
N ARG A 68 -7.05 -6.54 -4.67
CA ARG A 68 -6.61 -7.74 -5.42
C ARG A 68 -7.54 -8.10 -6.58
N ALA A 69 -8.83 -7.81 -6.47
CA ALA A 69 -9.79 -8.02 -7.55
C ALA A 69 -9.66 -6.93 -8.64
N SER A 70 -9.23 -5.73 -8.27
CA SER A 70 -9.08 -4.58 -9.17
C SER A 70 -7.70 -4.43 -9.81
N VAL A 71 -6.67 -5.14 -9.31
CA VAL A 71 -5.33 -5.13 -9.89
C VAL A 71 -5.02 -6.41 -10.66
N GLY A 72 -4.33 -6.25 -11.78
CA GLY A 72 -3.75 -7.34 -12.55
C GLY A 72 -2.36 -7.73 -12.07
N ASP A 73 -1.56 -8.26 -13.00
CA ASP A 73 -0.20 -8.71 -12.72
C ASP A 73 0.74 -7.57 -12.29
N ALA A 74 1.83 -7.94 -11.61
CA ALA A 74 2.83 -6.98 -11.17
C ALA A 74 3.56 -6.44 -12.41
N VAL A 75 3.61 -5.11 -12.55
CA VAL A 75 4.23 -4.46 -13.70
C VAL A 75 5.75 -4.42 -13.48
N ARG A 76 6.18 -3.86 -12.34
CA ARG A 76 7.58 -3.73 -11.95
C ARG A 76 7.72 -3.45 -10.46
N THR A 77 8.86 -3.81 -9.88
CA THR A 77 9.24 -3.38 -8.53
C THR A 77 9.69 -1.92 -8.58
N TRP A 78 9.15 -1.10 -7.69
CA TRP A 78 9.57 0.27 -7.49
C TRP A 78 10.90 0.26 -6.73
N VAL A 79 11.95 0.79 -7.36
CA VAL A 79 13.23 1.06 -6.70
C VAL A 79 13.19 2.52 -6.23
N GLY A 80 12.30 2.79 -5.28
CA GLY A 80 12.27 4.07 -4.58
C GLY A 80 13.52 4.20 -3.71
N ILE A 81 14.17 5.36 -3.73
CA ILE A 81 15.25 5.70 -2.81
C ILE A 81 14.73 5.40 -1.40
N ALA A 82 15.31 4.40 -0.74
CA ALA A 82 14.88 3.97 0.57
C ALA A 82 14.82 5.21 1.48
N TRP A 83 13.64 5.51 2.00
CA TRP A 83 13.52 6.42 3.13
C TRP A 83 14.19 5.70 4.30
N THR A 84 15.49 5.96 4.50
CA THR A 84 16.03 5.96 5.86
C THR A 84 15.20 7.00 6.59
N ASP A 85 14.34 6.54 7.49
CA ASP A 85 13.80 7.31 8.60
C ASP A 85 15.02 7.77 9.43
N ASP A 86 15.75 8.76 8.91
CA ASP A 86 16.79 9.48 9.63
C ASP A 86 16.15 10.77 10.11
N ASP A 87 15.22 10.63 11.07
CA ASP A 87 14.88 11.72 11.98
C ASP A 87 15.83 11.57 13.18
N THR A 88 16.93 12.32 13.11
CA THR A 88 17.96 12.50 14.15
C THR A 88 17.37 13.13 15.42
#